data_AF-A0A136L1J1-F1
#
_entry.id   AF-A0A136L1J1-F1
#
_cell.length_a   1.000
_cell.length_b   1.000
_cell.length_c   1.000
_cell.angle_alpha   90.00
_cell.angle_beta   90.00
_cell.angle_gamma   90.00
#
_symmetry.space_group_name_H-M   'P 1'
#
loop_
_entity.id
_entity.type
_entity.pdbx_description
1 polymer ?
#
loop_
_entity_poly.entity_id
_entity_poly.type
_entity_poly.pdbx_seq_one_letter_code
_entity_poly.pdbx_strand_id
1 'polypeptide(L)'
;MERTGSRLDIQKLANVLGLSRPTLNEYIYFLEGTYFIKVIKPYSTNRDVEIRKAGKLYVCDPGLVRQFSQVDEGSLFENAIFWNLHQKGNVQYYQRKNGTEIDFIVNNNFAYEVKIHATKEDLNKLQSLTQDINIKHFNLISRDYLPQQNVLYLFNL
;
A
#
# COMPACT_ATOMS: atom_id res chain seq x y z
N MET A 1 4.56 -14.18 -8.87
CA MET A 1 3.82 -14.00 -7.60
C MET A 1 3.72 -12.49 -7.41
N GLU A 2 2.73 -11.83 -8.02
CA GLU A 2 2.61 -10.36 -8.12
C GLU A 2 2.01 -9.71 -6.84
N ARG A 3 2.39 -10.15 -5.63
CA ARG A 3 1.56 -9.92 -4.43
C ARG A 3 2.16 -9.08 -3.30
N THR A 4 3.14 -8.27 -3.59
CA THR A 4 3.51 -7.16 -2.69
C THR A 4 2.61 -5.97 -3.01
N GLY A 5 2.06 -5.29 -1.99
CA GLY A 5 1.09 -4.19 -2.19
C GLY A 5 -0.32 -4.65 -2.58
N SER A 6 -0.52 -5.95 -2.79
CA SER A 6 -1.81 -6.53 -3.15
C SER A 6 -2.69 -6.82 -1.93
N ARG A 7 -4.00 -6.82 -2.16
CA ARG A 7 -4.98 -7.24 -1.15
C ARG A 7 -4.89 -8.71 -0.84
N LEU A 8 -5.01 -9.02 0.45
CA LEU A 8 -5.09 -10.38 0.95
C LEU A 8 -6.44 -11.02 0.60
N ASP A 9 -6.41 -11.94 -0.35
CA ASP A 9 -7.51 -12.87 -0.59
C ASP A 9 -7.26 -14.15 0.21
N ILE A 10 -7.73 -14.16 1.46
CA ILE A 10 -7.56 -15.27 2.40
C ILE A 10 -8.17 -16.55 1.84
N GLN A 11 -9.32 -16.50 1.17
CA GLN A 11 -9.96 -17.70 0.61
C GLN A 11 -9.12 -18.29 -0.52
N LYS A 12 -8.64 -17.46 -1.44
CA LYS A 12 -7.79 -17.93 -2.54
C LYS A 12 -6.46 -18.46 -2.04
N LEU A 13 -5.83 -17.79 -1.08
CA LEU A 13 -4.56 -18.24 -0.49
C LEU A 13 -4.73 -19.56 0.26
N ALA A 14 -5.79 -19.70 1.06
CA ALA A 14 -6.09 -20.93 1.79
C ALA A 14 -6.27 -22.12 0.83
N ASN A 15 -7.02 -21.92 -0.26
CA ASN A 15 -7.22 -22.94 -1.29
C ASN A 15 -5.93 -23.36 -1.99
N VAL A 16 -5.09 -22.39 -2.38
CA VAL A 16 -3.82 -22.66 -3.07
C VAL A 16 -2.83 -23.40 -2.17
N LEU A 17 -2.80 -23.06 -0.88
CA LEU A 17 -1.88 -23.65 0.10
C LEU A 17 -2.43 -24.95 0.73
N GLY A 18 -3.68 -25.33 0.44
CA GLY A 18 -4.33 -26.48 1.08
C GLY A 18 -4.55 -26.29 2.59
N LEU A 19 -4.70 -25.04 3.04
CA LEU A 19 -4.86 -24.68 4.46
C LEU A 19 -6.31 -24.30 4.79
N SER A 20 -6.69 -24.47 6.05
CA SER A 20 -7.92 -23.85 6.55
C SER A 20 -7.75 -22.32 6.67
N ARG A 21 -8.84 -21.55 6.55
CA ARG A 21 -8.80 -20.10 6.75
C ARG A 21 -8.26 -19.70 8.14
N PRO A 22 -8.66 -20.34 9.26
CA PRO A 22 -8.05 -20.08 10.56
C PRO A 22 -6.54 -20.32 10.58
N THR A 23 -6.07 -21.45 10.04
CA THR A 23 -4.63 -21.77 9.99
C THR A 23 -3.84 -20.72 9.21
N LEU A 24 -4.36 -20.29 8.05
CA LEU A 24 -3.70 -19.25 7.26
C LEU A 24 -3.63 -17.92 8.03
N ASN A 25 -4.68 -17.54 8.76
CA ASN A 25 -4.67 -16.33 9.57
C ASN A 25 -3.66 -16.41 10.71
N GLU A 26 -3.53 -17.56 11.38
CA GLU A 26 -2.48 -17.78 12.40
C GLU A 26 -1.07 -17.62 11.81
N TYR A 27 -0.83 -18.12 10.59
CA TYR A 27 0.45 -17.93 9.91
C TYR A 27 0.72 -16.47 9.54
N ILE A 28 -0.29 -15.75 9.04
CA ILE A 28 -0.15 -14.31 8.76
C ILE A 28 0.14 -13.54 10.06
N TYR A 29 -0.59 -13.85 11.13
CA TYR A 29 -0.37 -13.23 12.45
C TYR A 29 1.04 -13.50 12.98
N PHE A 30 1.50 -14.76 12.88
CA PHE A 30 2.85 -15.15 13.24
C PHE A 30 3.90 -14.38 12.41
N LEU A 31 3.76 -14.34 11.09
CA LEU A 31 4.71 -13.64 10.21
C LEU A 31 4.74 -12.14 10.48
N GLU A 32 3.60 -11.52 10.75
CA GLU A 32 3.54 -10.10 11.16
C GLU A 32 4.23 -9.88 12.52
N GLY A 33 4.03 -10.79 13.49
CA GLY A 33 4.71 -10.75 14.79
C GLY A 33 6.23 -10.93 14.71
N THR A 34 6.72 -11.61 13.67
CA THR A 34 8.16 -11.73 13.38
C THR A 34 8.72 -10.59 12.53
N TYR A 35 7.91 -9.58 12.20
CA TYR A 35 8.26 -8.46 11.32
C TYR A 35 8.63 -8.84 9.87
N PHE A 36 8.40 -10.10 9.46
CA PHE A 36 8.64 -10.54 8.07
C PHE A 36 7.70 -9.87 7.07
N ILE A 37 6.47 -9.63 7.51
CA ILE A 37 5.45 -8.95 6.73
C ILE A 37 4.80 -7.86 7.55
N LYS A 38 4.16 -6.91 6.87
CA LYS A 38 3.27 -5.93 7.48
C LYS A 38 1.96 -5.88 6.73
N VAL A 39 0.85 -5.99 7.46
CA VAL A 39 -0.50 -5.87 6.88
C VAL A 39 -1.07 -4.51 7.25
N ILE A 40 -1.39 -3.69 6.25
CA ILE A 40 -2.07 -2.41 6.46
C ILE A 40 -3.56 -2.52 6.19
N LYS A 41 -4.34 -1.75 6.96
CA LYS A 41 -5.79 -1.70 6.86
C LYS A 41 -6.23 -0.64 5.84
N PRO A 42 -7.44 -0.78 5.27
CA PRO A 42 -8.01 0.28 4.46
C PRO A 42 -8.38 1.48 5.33
N TYR A 43 -8.12 2.67 4.82
CA TYR A 43 -8.64 3.89 5.40
C TYR A 43 -10.16 3.95 5.21
N SER A 44 -10.88 4.17 6.31
CA SER A 44 -12.31 4.45 6.28
C SER A 44 -12.68 5.39 7.43
N THR A 45 -13.61 6.31 7.16
CA THR A 45 -14.26 7.09 8.22
C THR A 45 -15.21 6.25 9.06
N ASN A 46 -15.60 5.06 8.58
CA ASN A 46 -16.43 4.11 9.32
C ASN A 46 -15.61 2.89 9.74
N ARG A 47 -15.43 2.74 11.06
CA ARG A 47 -14.64 1.66 11.67
C ARG A 47 -15.17 0.26 11.36
N ASP A 48 -16.49 0.10 11.23
CA ASP A 48 -17.09 -1.21 10.88
C ASP A 48 -16.79 -1.61 9.44
N VAL A 49 -16.66 -0.62 8.54
CA VAL A 49 -16.27 -0.85 7.14
C VAL A 49 -14.78 -1.17 7.05
N GLU A 50 -13.95 -0.50 7.85
CA GLU A 50 -12.51 -0.78 7.94
C GLU A 50 -12.23 -2.23 8.35
N ILE A 51 -12.92 -2.74 9.38
CA ILE A 51 -12.72 -4.11 9.88
C ILE A 51 -13.03 -5.17 8.82
N ARG A 52 -14.02 -4.92 7.95
CA ARG A 52 -14.51 -5.91 6.98
C ARG A 52 -13.68 -6.00 5.70
N LYS A 53 -12.89 -4.99 5.38
CA LYS A 53 -12.14 -4.94 4.12
C LYS A 53 -10.76 -5.60 4.28
N ALA A 54 -10.36 -6.34 3.26
CA ALA A 54 -9.08 -7.06 3.25
C ALA A 54 -7.88 -6.10 3.29
N GLY A 55 -6.89 -6.37 4.14
CA GLY A 55 -5.65 -5.59 4.20
C GLY A 55 -4.74 -5.77 2.98
N LYS A 56 -3.79 -4.84 2.80
CA LYS A 56 -2.66 -4.97 1.87
C LYS A 56 -1.44 -5.49 2.61
N LEU A 57 -0.67 -6.40 2.00
CA LEU A 57 0.54 -6.99 2.60
C LEU A 57 1.81 -6.42 1.96
N TYR A 58 2.77 -6.06 2.80
CA TYR A 58 4.11 -5.62 2.43
C TYR A 58 5.15 -6.53 3.10
N VAL A 59 6.27 -6.77 2.42
CA VAL A 59 7.34 -7.68 2.90
C VAL A 59 8.52 -6.85 3.37
N CYS A 60 9.17 -7.25 4.48
CA CYS A 60 10.26 -6.49 5.10
C CYS A 60 11.41 -6.14 4.16
N ASP A 61 11.75 -7.05 3.24
CA ASP A 61 12.85 -6.87 2.31
C ASP A 61 12.37 -7.09 0.86
N PRO A 62 12.29 -6.03 0.04
CA PRO A 62 12.00 -6.14 -1.39
C PRO A 62 13.00 -7.04 -2.15
N GLY A 63 14.25 -7.15 -1.69
CA GLY A 63 15.27 -8.03 -2.25
C GLY A 63 14.92 -9.51 -2.13
N LEU A 64 14.34 -9.92 -1.00
CA LEU A 64 13.82 -11.28 -0.83
C LEU A 64 12.68 -11.54 -1.81
N VAL A 65 11.75 -10.60 -1.95
CA VAL A 65 10.62 -10.70 -2.88
C VAL A 65 11.11 -10.91 -4.32
N ARG A 66 12.12 -10.12 -4.73
CA ARG A 66 12.74 -10.23 -6.07
C ARG A 66 13.46 -11.56 -6.29
N GLN A 67 14.05 -12.13 -5.24
CA GLN A 67 14.74 -13.43 -5.33
C GLN A 67 13.75 -14.59 -5.51
N PHE A 68 12.61 -14.55 -4.83
CA PHE A 68 11.62 -15.64 -4.84
C PHE A 68 10.51 -15.46 -5.87
N SER A 69 10.41 -14.28 -6.50
CA SER A 69 9.36 -14.02 -7.47
C SER A 69 9.71 -12.91 -8.47
N GLN A 70 9.20 -13.07 -9.69
CA GLN A 70 9.18 -12.00 -10.69
C GLN A 70 8.04 -11.04 -10.30
N VAL A 71 8.39 -10.01 -9.52
CA VAL A 71 7.50 -8.89 -9.18
C VAL A 71 7.86 -7.71 -10.06
N ASP A 72 6.86 -6.97 -10.50
CA ASP A 72 7.10 -5.76 -11.27
C ASP A 72 7.80 -4.69 -10.42
N GLU A 73 8.50 -3.80 -11.12
CA GLU A 73 9.31 -2.77 -10.49
C GLU A 73 8.47 -1.75 -9.70
N GLY A 74 7.23 -1.50 -10.13
CA GLY A 74 6.29 -0.61 -9.43
C GLY A 74 5.92 -1.16 -8.07
N SER A 75 5.56 -2.43 -7.97
CA SER A 75 5.26 -3.09 -6.69
C SER A 75 6.46 -3.12 -5.74
N LEU A 76 7.68 -3.34 -6.26
CA LEU A 76 8.90 -3.26 -5.44
C LEU A 76 9.16 -1.85 -4.92
N PHE A 77 8.93 -0.85 -5.77
CA PHE A 77 9.05 0.56 -5.42
C PHE A 77 8.02 0.96 -4.36
N GLU A 78 6.75 0.59 -4.55
CA GLU A 78 5.67 0.78 -3.56
C GLU A 78 6.04 0.16 -2.20
N ASN A 79 6.59 -1.05 -2.17
CA ASN A 79 7.05 -1.70 -0.94
C ASN A 79 8.18 -0.94 -0.24
N ALA A 80 9.14 -0.41 -1.01
CA ALA A 80 10.22 0.40 -0.45
C ALA A 80 9.68 1.72 0.13
N ILE A 81 8.75 2.38 -0.58
CA ILE A 81 8.07 3.59 -0.09
C ILE A 81 7.27 3.29 1.18
N PHE A 82 6.55 2.17 1.21
CA PHE A 82 5.80 1.74 2.37
C PHE A 82 6.69 1.71 3.62
N TRP A 83 7.87 1.10 3.55
CA TRP A 83 8.76 1.02 4.71
C TRP A 83 9.31 2.38 5.15
N ASN A 84 9.55 3.33 4.24
CA ASN A 84 9.89 4.70 4.62
C ASN A 84 8.72 5.39 5.36
N LEU A 85 7.50 5.26 4.83
CA LEU A 85 6.30 5.85 5.43
C LEU A 85 5.90 5.19 6.75
N HIS A 86 6.16 3.89 6.91
CA HIS A 86 5.84 3.16 8.12
C HIS A 86 6.57 3.70 9.35
N GLN A 87 7.80 4.20 9.17
CA GLN A 87 8.57 4.85 10.23
C GLN A 87 7.96 6.19 10.68
N LYS A 88 7.08 6.78 9.87
CA LYS A 88 6.45 8.10 10.12
C LYS A 88 5.10 7.99 10.82
N GLY A 89 4.54 6.79 10.95
CA GLY A 89 3.32 6.57 11.74
C GLY A 89 2.41 5.47 11.20
N ASN A 90 1.11 5.60 11.50
CA ASN A 90 0.11 4.64 11.07
C ASN A 90 -0.14 4.79 9.56
N VAL A 91 0.05 3.70 8.82
CA VAL A 91 -0.15 3.65 7.37
C VAL A 91 -1.38 2.80 7.05
N GLN A 92 -2.28 3.36 6.24
CA GLN A 92 -3.46 2.72 5.70
C GLN A 92 -3.52 2.92 4.19
N TYR A 93 -4.44 2.27 3.48
CA TYR A 93 -4.61 2.47 2.03
C TYR A 93 -6.04 2.92 1.65
N TYR A 94 -6.13 3.75 0.62
CA TYR A 94 -7.32 4.22 -0.12
C TYR A 94 -7.94 3.19 -1.08
N GLN A 95 -9.25 2.87 -1.06
CA GLN A 95 -9.89 2.45 -2.31
C GLN A 95 -11.40 2.68 -2.36
N ARG A 96 -11.85 3.15 -3.53
CA ARG A 96 -13.25 3.23 -3.95
C ARG A 96 -13.79 1.89 -4.47
N LYS A 97 -15.11 1.83 -4.62
CA LYS A 97 -15.81 0.67 -5.21
C LYS A 97 -15.47 0.45 -6.69
N ASN A 98 -15.15 1.50 -7.43
CA ASN A 98 -14.79 1.44 -8.85
C ASN A 98 -13.31 1.06 -9.08
N GLY A 99 -12.56 0.75 -8.02
CA GLY A 99 -11.16 0.31 -8.12
C GLY A 99 -10.12 1.41 -7.94
N THR A 100 -10.48 2.69 -8.05
CA THR A 100 -9.52 3.79 -7.85
C THR A 100 -8.96 3.79 -6.43
N GLU A 101 -7.65 3.84 -6.30
CA GLU A 101 -6.92 3.75 -5.04
C GLU A 101 -6.08 5.00 -4.73
N ILE A 102 -5.73 5.12 -3.46
CA ILE A 102 -4.60 5.93 -2.98
C ILE A 102 -3.71 4.94 -2.24
N ASP A 103 -2.46 4.82 -2.63
CA ASP A 103 -1.59 3.76 -2.10
C ASP A 103 -1.41 3.85 -0.58
N PHE A 104 -1.16 5.07 -0.07
CA PHE A 104 -0.90 5.28 1.35
C PHE A 104 -1.61 6.51 1.92
N ILE A 105 -2.19 6.33 3.10
CA ILE A 105 -2.65 7.38 3.99
C ILE A 105 -1.90 7.24 5.31
N VAL A 106 -1.16 8.28 5.69
CA VAL A 106 -0.36 8.32 6.91
C VAL A 106 -1.01 9.23 7.93
N ASN A 107 -1.22 8.69 9.13
CA ASN A 107 -1.79 9.41 10.28
C ASN A 107 -3.11 10.15 9.95
N ASN A 108 -3.91 9.60 9.02
CA ASN A 108 -5.19 10.17 8.54
C ASN A 108 -5.11 11.57 7.92
N ASN A 109 -3.90 12.11 7.71
CA ASN A 109 -3.70 13.52 7.34
C ASN A 109 -2.87 13.71 6.07
N PHE A 110 -2.07 12.70 5.69
CA PHE A 110 -1.20 12.75 4.52
C PHE A 110 -1.54 11.61 3.56
N ALA A 111 -1.81 11.93 2.30
CA ALA A 111 -2.00 10.96 1.22
C ALA A 111 -0.76 10.87 0.34
N TYR A 112 -0.39 9.67 -0.06
CA TYR A 112 0.70 9.42 -0.99
C TYR A 112 0.24 8.45 -2.08
N GLU A 113 0.51 8.81 -3.32
CA GLU A 113 0.39 7.93 -4.49
C GLU A 113 1.79 7.62 -4.99
N VAL A 114 2.07 6.38 -5.37
CA VAL A 114 3.39 5.94 -5.82
C VAL A 114 3.34 5.58 -7.30
N LYS A 115 4.26 6.16 -8.07
CA LYS A 115 4.43 5.88 -9.49
C LYS A 115 5.90 5.83 -9.86
N ILE A 116 6.29 4.84 -10.67
CA ILE A 116 7.63 4.84 -11.27
C ILE A 116 7.80 6.11 -12.12
N HIS A 117 6.86 6.33 -13.04
CA HIS A 117 6.80 7.51 -13.90
C HIS A 117 5.55 8.33 -13.55
N ALA A 118 5.73 9.44 -12.84
CA ALA A 118 4.63 10.32 -12.47
C ALA A 118 4.24 11.27 -13.61
N THR A 119 2.94 11.54 -13.75
CA THR A 119 2.41 12.54 -14.67
C THR A 119 1.58 13.61 -13.97
N LYS A 120 1.31 14.70 -14.69
CA LYS A 120 0.36 15.74 -14.24
C LYS A 120 -1.05 15.19 -14.01
N GLU A 121 -1.47 14.23 -14.83
CA GLU A 121 -2.79 13.62 -14.72
C GLU A 121 -2.92 12.81 -13.43
N ASP A 122 -1.87 12.10 -13.03
CA ASP A 122 -1.84 11.36 -11.77
C ASP A 122 -1.98 12.29 -10.56
N LEU A 123 -1.31 13.45 -10.60
CA LEU A 123 -1.43 14.45 -9.54
C LEU A 123 -2.85 15.01 -9.43
N ASN A 124 -3.48 15.31 -10.58
CA ASN A 124 -4.86 15.81 -10.61
C ASN A 124 -5.86 14.75 -10.09
N LYS A 125 -5.64 13.48 -10.44
CA LYS A 125 -6.44 12.34 -9.92
C LYS A 125 -6.29 12.24 -8.40
N LEU A 126 -5.05 12.27 -7.88
CA LEU A 126 -4.79 12.24 -6.45
C LEU A 126 -5.48 13.39 -5.73
N GLN A 127 -5.37 14.61 -6.26
CA GLN A 127 -6.01 15.79 -5.68
C GLN A 127 -7.54 15.64 -5.61
N SER A 128 -8.18 15.11 -6.65
CA SER A 128 -9.62 14.85 -6.63
C SER A 128 -9.99 13.77 -5.60
N LEU A 129 -9.17 12.73 -5.48
CA LEU A 129 -9.41 11.64 -4.53
C LEU A 129 -9.32 12.11 -3.08
N THR A 130 -8.34 12.97 -2.75
CA THR A 130 -8.12 13.45 -1.38
C THR A 130 -9.17 14.45 -0.93
N GLN A 131 -9.73 15.24 -1.85
CA GLN A 131 -10.87 16.11 -1.58
C GLN A 131 -12.09 15.31 -1.10
N ASP A 132 -12.41 14.21 -1.78
CA ASP A 132 -13.57 13.37 -1.45
C ASP A 132 -13.46 12.68 -0.09
N ILE A 133 -12.25 12.52 0.45
CA ILE A 133 -11.99 11.96 1.78
C ILE A 133 -11.49 12.99 2.80
N ASN A 134 -11.52 14.29 2.45
CA ASN A 134 -11.12 15.40 3.30
C ASN A 134 -9.68 15.33 3.85
N ILE A 135 -8.75 14.81 3.05
CA ILE A 135 -7.31 14.80 3.37
C ILE A 135 -6.65 16.03 2.74
N LYS A 136 -6.00 16.86 3.56
CA LYS A 136 -5.45 18.16 3.15
C LYS A 136 -4.07 18.07 2.51
N HIS A 137 -3.22 17.17 3.00
CA HIS A 137 -1.84 17.05 2.53
C HIS A 137 -1.73 15.84 1.62
N PHE A 138 -1.19 16.03 0.42
CA PHE A 138 -1.00 14.95 -0.52
C PHE A 138 0.25 15.15 -1.35
N ASN A 139 0.93 14.05 -1.68
CA ASN A 139 2.10 14.05 -2.53
C ASN A 139 2.09 12.86 -3.47
N LEU A 140 2.49 13.09 -4.72
CA LEU A 140 2.80 12.01 -5.66
C LEU A 140 4.29 11.68 -5.51
N ILE A 141 4.63 10.44 -5.22
CA ILE A 141 6.00 9.97 -5.10
C ILE A 141 6.40 9.39 -6.44
N SER A 142 7.45 9.95 -7.04
CA SER A 142 8.01 9.45 -8.29
C SER A 142 9.42 8.94 -8.14
N ARG A 143 9.73 7.86 -8.87
CA ARG A 143 11.11 7.45 -9.05
C ARG A 143 11.85 8.38 -9.99
N ASP A 144 11.17 8.98 -10.96
CA ASP A 144 11.78 9.92 -11.90
C ASP A 144 11.62 11.35 -11.39
N TYR A 145 12.60 12.20 -11.71
CA TYR A 145 12.51 13.61 -11.35
C TYR A 145 11.47 14.33 -12.22
N LEU A 146 10.45 14.89 -11.58
CA LEU A 146 9.46 15.77 -12.20
C LEU A 146 9.41 17.09 -11.41
N PRO A 147 9.80 18.24 -12.01
CA PRO A 147 9.84 19.52 -11.32
C PRO A 147 8.44 20.12 -11.18
N GLN A 148 7.63 19.56 -10.27
CA GLN A 148 6.26 19.98 -10.02
C GLN A 148 5.96 20.00 -8.52
N GLN A 149 5.17 20.99 -8.09
CA GLN A 149 4.71 21.08 -6.71
C GLN A 149 3.91 19.83 -6.33
N ASN A 150 4.09 19.34 -5.10
CA ASN A 150 3.51 18.10 -4.57
C ASN A 150 3.96 16.81 -5.28
N VAL A 151 5.04 16.86 -6.07
CA VAL A 151 5.73 15.66 -6.55
C VAL A 151 7.04 15.51 -5.78
N LEU A 152 7.16 14.43 -5.03
CA LEU A 152 8.35 14.09 -4.27
C LEU A 152 9.18 13.08 -5.07
N TYR A 153 10.45 13.41 -5.23
CA TYR A 153 11.44 12.44 -5.68
C TYR A 153 11.80 11.51 -4.52
N LEU A 154 12.11 10.25 -4.81
CA LEU A 154 12.39 9.21 -3.79
C LEU A 154 13.31 9.69 -2.65
N PHE A 155 14.36 10.45 -2.96
CA PHE A 155 15.37 10.88 -2.00
C PHE A 155 14.97 12.10 -1.17
N ASN A 156 13.77 12.64 -1.40
CA ASN A 156 13.21 13.80 -0.71
C ASN A 156 12.15 13.40 0.33
N LEU A 157 11.99 12.10 0.59
CA LEU A 157 11.00 11.52 1.51
C LEU A 157 11.50 11.43 2.96
#